data_AF-A0A835CK42-F1
#
_entry.id   AF-A0A835CK42-F1
#
_cell.length_a   1.000
_cell.length_b   1.000
_cell.length_c   1.000
_cell.angle_alpha   90.00
_cell.angle_beta   90.00
_cell.angle_gamma   90.00
#
_symmetry.space_group_name_H-M   'P 1'
#
loop_
_entity.id
_entity.type
_entity.pdbx_description
1 polymer ?
#
loop_
_entity_poly.entity_id
_entity_poly.type
_entity_poly.pdbx_seq_one_letter_code
_entity_poly.pdbx_strand_id
1 'polypeptide(L)'
;MSLVMPVGLKFLPTDAELVGCYLYKKVTGMALPNGVVFECDLYGKENPWEIWERYKQNVVKCVEGEDLYFFTKLKKKSPKAKRIERRIGIGRCMGGRKW
;
A
#
# COMPACT_ATOMS: atom_id res chain seq x y z
N MET A 1 12.80 17.56 -2.66
CA MET A 1 12.11 17.92 -3.92
C MET A 1 10.84 17.07 -4.01
N SER A 2 9.68 17.66 -3.75
CA SER A 2 8.38 17.01 -3.97
C SER A 2 8.06 17.09 -5.46
N LEU A 3 8.15 15.97 -6.16
CA LEU A 3 7.83 15.91 -7.60
C LEU A 3 6.36 15.49 -7.74
N VAL A 4 5.55 16.45 -8.20
CA VAL A 4 4.17 16.25 -8.62
C VAL A 4 4.22 15.53 -9.96
N MET A 5 3.65 14.32 -10.04
CA MET A 5 3.40 13.65 -11.32
C MET A 5 2.60 14.60 -12.24
N PRO A 6 2.98 14.77 -13.51
CA PRO A 6 2.21 15.58 -14.45
C PRO A 6 0.75 15.11 -14.52
N VAL A 7 -0.18 16.06 -14.55
CA VAL A 7 -1.62 15.77 -14.63
C VAL A 7 -1.89 14.90 -15.85
N GLY A 8 -2.46 13.71 -15.64
CA GLY A 8 -2.80 12.74 -16.70
C GLY A 8 -1.91 11.50 -16.76
N LEU A 9 -0.77 11.46 -16.05
CA LEU A 9 0.03 10.24 -15.89
C LEU A 9 -0.47 9.41 -14.71
N LYS A 10 -0.82 8.15 -14.97
CA LYS A 10 -1.31 7.19 -14.00
C LYS A 10 -0.19 6.24 -13.60
N PHE A 11 -0.19 5.82 -12.34
CA PHE A 11 0.71 4.77 -11.89
C PHE A 11 0.09 3.41 -12.21
N LEU A 12 0.50 2.82 -13.34
CA LEU A 12 0.04 1.53 -13.83
C LEU A 12 1.22 0.56 -13.96
N PRO A 13 1.83 0.14 -12.83
CA PRO A 13 2.99 -0.73 -12.87
C PRO A 13 2.58 -2.15 -13.29
N THR A 14 3.47 -2.82 -14.01
CA THR A 14 3.40 -4.27 -14.19
C THR A 14 3.90 -5.01 -12.95
N ASP A 15 3.53 -6.29 -12.80
CA ASP A 15 4.04 -7.14 -11.72
C ASP A 15 5.58 -7.18 -11.68
N ALA A 16 6.22 -7.23 -12.85
CA ALA A 16 7.67 -7.23 -12.98
C ALA A 16 8.29 -5.92 -12.46
N GLU A 17 7.65 -4.77 -12.73
CA GLU A 17 8.09 -3.48 -12.21
C GLU A 17 7.87 -3.38 -10.70
N LEU A 18 6.73 -3.85 -10.17
CA LEU A 18 6.49 -3.90 -8.73
C LEU A 18 7.56 -4.74 -8.01
N VAL A 19 7.92 -5.90 -8.56
CA VAL A 19 8.91 -6.78 -7.95
C VAL A 19 10.34 -6.23 -8.13
N GLY A 20 10.74 -5.92 -9.36
CA GLY A 20 12.12 -5.55 -9.68
C GLY A 20 12.47 -4.10 -9.37
N CYS A 21 11.58 -3.17 -9.74
CA CYS A 21 11.85 -1.73 -9.61
C CYS A 21 11.49 -1.19 -8.21
N TYR A 22 10.54 -1.81 -7.50
CA TYR A 22 10.11 -1.37 -6.18
C TYR A 22 10.57 -2.30 -5.07
N LEU A 23 10.07 -3.54 -5.02
CA LEU A 23 10.32 -4.45 -3.89
C LEU A 23 11.80 -4.82 -3.76
N TYR A 24 12.43 -5.25 -4.85
CA TYR A 24 13.85 -5.62 -4.85
C TYR A 24 14.74 -4.44 -4.45
N LYS A 25 14.49 -3.25 -5.01
CA LYS A 25 15.23 -2.02 -4.64
C LYS A 25 15.02 -1.66 -3.18
N LYS A 26 13.81 -1.82 -2.64
CA LYS A 26 13.51 -1.57 -1.23
C LYS A 26 14.33 -2.47 -0.31
N VAL A 27 14.36 -3.78 -0.58
CA VAL A 27 15.05 -4.75 0.29
C VAL A 27 16.57 -4.70 0.17
N THR A 28 17.09 -4.23 -0.96
CA THR A 28 18.53 -4.04 -1.20
C THR A 28 19.03 -2.65 -0.82
N GLY A 29 18.15 -1.77 -0.33
CA GLY A 29 18.51 -0.41 0.10
C GLY A 29 18.83 0.55 -1.05
N MET A 30 18.45 0.20 -2.28
CA MET A 30 18.60 1.07 -3.44
C MET A 30 17.56 2.20 -3.43
N ALA A 31 17.87 3.30 -4.12
CA ALA A 31 16.94 4.41 -4.28
C ALA A 31 15.67 3.95 -5.02
N LEU A 32 14.51 4.27 -4.44
CA LEU A 32 13.22 3.93 -5.00
C LEU A 32 12.74 4.96 -6.04
N PRO A 33 12.15 4.49 -7.16
CA PRO A 33 11.56 5.38 -8.15
C PRO A 33 10.25 5.98 -7.61
N ASN A 34 10.24 7.30 -7.41
CA ASN A 34 9.08 8.14 -7.07
C ASN A 34 8.31 7.73 -5.78
N GLY A 35 7.75 8.73 -5.08
CA GLY A 35 7.05 8.55 -3.80
C GLY A 35 5.64 7.96 -3.90
N VAL A 36 5.42 6.96 -4.76
CA VAL A 36 4.08 6.40 -5.06
C VAL A 36 3.76 5.20 -4.17
N VAL A 37 4.77 4.46 -3.70
CA VAL A 37 4.61 3.32 -2.79
C VAL A 37 5.01 3.75 -1.38
N PHE A 38 4.08 3.66 -0.43
CA PHE A 38 4.27 4.15 0.94
C PHE A 38 4.61 3.04 1.92
N GLU A 39 5.20 3.37 3.07
CA GLU A 39 5.26 2.44 4.20
C GLU A 39 3.98 2.55 5.04
N CYS A 40 3.33 1.40 5.30
CA CYS A 40 2.14 1.33 6.15
C CYS A 40 2.06 -0.05 6.83
N ASP A 41 1.76 -0.09 8.13
CA ASP A 41 1.48 -1.36 8.84
C ASP A 41 0.05 -1.81 8.55
N LEU A 42 -0.12 -2.53 7.44
CA LEU A 42 -1.42 -3.10 7.04
C LEU A 42 -1.96 -4.13 8.05
N TYR A 43 -1.12 -4.72 8.90
CA TYR A 43 -1.54 -5.70 9.92
C TYR A 43 -1.70 -5.08 11.31
N GLY A 44 -1.81 -3.74 11.34
CA GLY A 44 -2.09 -2.93 12.50
C GLY A 44 -3.57 -2.89 12.86
N LYS A 45 -3.97 -1.86 13.62
CA LYS A 45 -5.35 -1.68 14.10
C LYS A 45 -6.23 -0.91 13.13
N GLU A 46 -5.63 -0.21 12.17
CA GLU A 46 -6.35 0.64 11.22
C GLU A 46 -7.14 -0.21 10.22
N ASN A 47 -8.36 0.21 9.95
CA ASN A 47 -9.20 -0.43 8.96
C ASN A 47 -8.82 0.04 7.53
N PRO A 48 -9.12 -0.76 6.49
CA PRO A 48 -8.76 -0.40 5.12
C PRO A 48 -9.22 0.99 4.67
N TRP A 49 -10.42 1.43 5.07
CA TRP A 49 -10.94 2.76 4.72
C TRP A 49 -10.22 3.90 5.45
N GLU A 50 -9.75 3.69 6.67
CA GLU A 50 -8.94 4.69 7.39
C GLU A 50 -7.59 4.88 6.70
N ILE A 51 -6.98 3.78 6.27
CA ILE A 51 -5.76 3.80 5.46
C ILE A 51 -6.03 4.52 4.13
N TRP A 52 -7.11 4.17 3.44
CA TRP A 52 -7.50 4.83 2.20
C TRP A 52 -7.65 6.35 2.38
N GLU A 53 -8.47 6.79 3.33
CA GLU A 53 -8.71 8.21 3.60
C GLU A 53 -7.42 8.98 3.94
N ARG A 54 -6.48 8.33 4.62
CA ARG A 54 -5.18 8.92 4.96
C ARG A 54 -4.26 9.10 3.75
N TYR A 55 -4.22 8.12 2.84
CA TYR A 55 -3.23 8.11 1.76
C TYR A 55 -3.78 8.59 0.40
N LYS A 56 -5.10 8.62 0.20
CA LYS A 56 -5.71 9.05 -1.07
C LYS A 56 -5.33 10.45 -1.54
N GLN A 57 -4.95 11.33 -0.60
CA GLN A 57 -4.52 12.71 -0.91
C GLN A 57 -3.06 12.80 -1.35
N ASN A 58 -2.23 11.81 -1.00
CA ASN A 58 -0.80 11.80 -1.27
C ASN A 58 -0.45 11.26 -2.66
N VAL A 59 -1.39 10.59 -3.32
CA VAL A 59 -1.25 10.22 -4.73
C VAL A 59 -1.85 11.34 -5.56
N VAL A 60 -1.07 11.88 -6.50
CA VAL A 60 -1.45 13.01 -7.35
C VAL A 60 -2.77 12.70 -8.04
N LYS A 61 -3.87 13.31 -7.56
CA LYS A 61 -5.24 13.24 -8.09
C LYS A 61 -5.46 11.97 -8.92
N CYS A 62 -5.34 10.82 -8.27
CA CYS A 62 -5.88 9.60 -8.86
C CYS A 62 -7.35 9.88 -9.09
N VAL A 63 -7.72 9.88 -10.36
CA VAL A 63 -9.10 9.79 -10.82
C VAL A 63 -9.78 8.69 -10.00
N GLU A 64 -11.06 8.85 -9.67
CA GLU A 64 -11.83 7.80 -8.99
C GLU A 64 -11.50 6.41 -9.58
N GLY A 65 -11.02 5.49 -8.74
CA GLY A 65 -10.74 4.10 -9.13
C GLY A 65 -9.28 3.67 -9.32
N GLU A 66 -8.28 4.33 -8.73
CA GLU A 66 -6.89 3.81 -8.74
C GLU A 66 -6.46 3.14 -7.43
N ASP A 67 -5.53 2.18 -7.54
CA ASP A 67 -5.03 1.40 -6.40
C ASP A 67 -3.96 2.14 -5.58
N LEU A 68 -3.90 1.83 -4.28
CA LEU A 68 -2.84 2.27 -3.39
C LEU A 68 -1.85 1.13 -3.15
N TYR A 69 -0.55 1.43 -3.27
CA TYR A 69 0.53 0.47 -3.09
C TYR A 69 1.30 0.75 -1.80
N PHE A 70 1.58 -0.30 -1.03
CA PHE A 70 2.25 -0.19 0.26
C PHE A 70 3.36 -1.23 0.44
N PHE A 71 4.46 -0.82 1.06
CA PHE A 71 5.35 -1.71 1.76
C PHE A 71 4.83 -1.94 3.18
N THR A 72 4.64 -3.20 3.53
CA THR A 72 4.28 -3.63 4.89
C THR A 72 5.24 -4.71 5.38
N LYS A 73 5.46 -4.76 6.70
CA LYS A 73 6.21 -5.84 7.31
C LYS A 73 5.28 -7.04 7.51
N LEU A 74 5.69 -8.20 7.02
CA LEU A 74 4.94 -9.43 7.23
C LEU A 74 4.85 -9.76 8.72
N LYS A 75 3.62 -10.04 9.19
CA LYS A 75 3.33 -10.37 10.59
C LYS A 75 2.76 -11.77 10.70
N LYS A 76 3.31 -12.60 11.58
CA LYS A 76 2.75 -13.94 11.86
C LYS A 76 1.46 -13.81 12.68
N LYS A 77 0.51 -14.74 12.49
CA LYS A 77 -0.75 -14.78 13.26
C LYS A 77 -0.49 -14.96 14.77
N SER A 78 0.57 -15.68 15.12
CA SER A 78 1.07 -15.85 16.49
C SER A 78 2.58 -16.11 16.45
N PRO A 79 3.32 -15.98 17.56
CA PRO A 79 4.77 -16.18 17.57
C PRO A 79 5.22 -17.54 17.01
N LYS A 80 4.44 -18.60 17.23
CA LYS A 80 4.72 -19.96 16.76
C LYS A 80 4.07 -20.30 15.42
N ALA A 81 3.21 -19.44 14.87
CA ALA A 81 2.49 -19.74 13.64
C ALA A 81 3.43 -19.68 12.42
N LYS A 82 3.27 -20.65 11.51
CA LYS A 82 3.87 -20.58 10.16
C LYS A 82 3.10 -19.62 9.25
N ARG A 83 1.80 -19.41 9.53
CA ARG A 83 0.91 -18.59 8.70
C ARG A 83 1.06 -17.09 9.01
N ILE A 84 1.21 -16.31 7.95
CA ILE A 84 1.17 -14.84 8.00
C ILE A 84 -0.29 -14.38 8.20
N GLU A 85 -0.46 -13.34 9.02
CA GLU A 85 -1.74 -12.66 9.21
C GLU A 85 -2.17 -12.04 7.89
N ARG A 86 -3.46 -12.14 7.59
CA ARG A 86 -4.05 -11.56 6.37
C ARG A 86 -5.18 -10.59 6.70
N ARG A 87 -5.53 -10.46 7.98
CA ARG A 87 -6.51 -9.48 8.47
C ARG A 87 -5.87 -8.11 8.52
N ILE A 88 -6.57 -7.14 7.94
CA ILE A 88 -6.29 -5.71 8.03
C ILE A 88 -7.33 -5.11 8.97
N GLY A 89 -6.87 -4.36 9.98
CA GLY A 89 -7.73 -3.78 10.99
C GLY A 89 -8.28 -4.78 12.01
N ILE A 90 -9.28 -4.33 12.77
CA ILE A 90 -9.80 -5.06 13.95
C ILE A 90 -10.78 -6.19 13.55
N GLY A 91 -11.07 -6.35 12.26
CA GLY A 91 -11.99 -7.39 11.76
C GLY A 91 -13.46 -7.13 12.10
N ARG A 92 -13.81 -5.91 12.52
CA ARG A 92 -15.21 -5.49 12.62
C ARG A 92 -15.75 -5.22 11.21
N CYS A 93 -16.52 -6.16 10.67
CA CYS A 93 -17.44 -5.87 9.57
C CYS A 93 -18.48 -4.86 10.09
N MET A 94 -18.26 -3.57 9.88
CA MET A 94 -19.37 -2.63 9.93
C MET A 94 -20.19 -2.86 8.66
N GLY A 95 -21.34 -3.52 8.81
CA GLY A 95 -22.30 -3.72 7.73
C GLY A 95 -22.64 -2.39 7.08
N GLY A 96 -22.62 -2.34 5.74
CA GLY A 96 -23.24 -1.23 5.01
C GLY A 96 -22.52 -0.73 3.75
N ARG A 97 -21.26 -1.10 3.48
CA ARG A 97 -20.65 -0.80 2.18
C ARG A 97 -20.01 -2.06 1.59
N LYS A 98 -20.76 -2.66 0.67
CA LYS A 98 -20.26 -3.69 -0.24
C LYS A 98 -19.19 -3.03 -1.12
N TRP A 99 -18.05 -3.69 -1.23
CA TRP A 99 -17.19 -3.60 -2.40
C TRP A 99 -17.65 -4.68 -3.37
#